data_AF-A0A650GBN0-F1
#
_entry.id   AF-A0A650GBN0-F1
#
_cell.length_a   1.000
_cell.length_b   1.000
_cell.length_c   1.000
_cell.angle_alpha   90.00
_cell.angle_beta   90.00
_cell.angle_gamma   90.00
#
_symmetry.space_group_name_H-M   'P 1'
#
loop_
_entity.id
_entity.type
_entity.pdbx_description
1 polymer ?
#
loop_
_entity_poly.entity_id
_entity_poly.type
_entity_poly.pdbx_seq_one_letter_code
_entity_poly.pdbx_strand_id
1 'polypeptide(L)'
;MVATEFEVVPRLLDAFAAVNAAASEAITAAGAADSNAMLGSVAAAIGPIGATYLAAYAPAQANNLTSTLLVGAAHAGVSAATDAAKVSFQRTDQA
;
A
#
# COMPACT_ATOMS: atom_id res chain seq x y z
N MET A 1 21.80 25.47 -25.61
CA MET A 1 20.84 24.63 -24.89
C MET A 1 20.49 25.38 -23.61
N VAL A 2 19.30 25.97 -23.52
CA VAL A 2 18.85 26.60 -22.28
C VAL A 2 18.57 25.45 -21.32
N ALA A 3 19.36 25.33 -20.25
CA ALA A 3 19.03 24.41 -19.18
C ALA A 3 17.70 24.85 -18.60
N THR A 4 16.67 24.01 -18.70
CA THR A 4 15.47 24.17 -17.88
C THR A 4 15.90 24.12 -16.42
N GLU A 5 15.65 25.22 -15.69
CA GLU A 5 15.88 25.29 -14.26
C GLU A 5 15.06 24.18 -13.58
N PHE A 6 15.73 23.35 -12.78
CA PHE A 6 15.12 22.27 -12.02
C PHE A 6 15.04 22.71 -10.56
N GLU A 7 13.82 22.88 -10.06
CA GLU A 7 13.57 23.25 -8.67
C GLU A 7 12.93 22.07 -7.93
N VAL A 8 13.49 21.71 -6.77
CA VAL A 8 12.89 20.76 -5.83
C VAL A 8 12.30 21.55 -4.68
N VAL A 9 11.04 21.27 -4.34
CA VAL A 9 10.35 21.90 -3.21
C VAL A 9 10.21 20.89 -2.06
N PRO A 10 11.05 20.94 -1.01
CA PRO A 10 11.08 19.90 0.05
C PRO A 10 9.73 19.68 0.74
N ARG A 11 8.96 20.76 0.96
CA ARG A 11 7.62 20.66 1.58
C ARG A 11 6.64 19.82 0.76
N LEU A 12 6.75 19.82 -0.57
CA LEU A 12 5.91 18.98 -1.42
C LEU A 12 6.35 17.51 -1.35
N LEU A 13 7.65 17.25 -1.18
CA LEU A 13 8.15 15.90 -0.93
C LEU A 13 7.68 15.38 0.45
N ASP A 14 7.68 16.22 1.48
CA ASP A 14 7.12 15.87 2.80
C ASP A 14 5.64 15.47 2.69
N ALA A 15 4.85 16.31 2.01
CA ALA A 15 3.42 16.05 1.81
C ALA A 15 3.17 14.77 1.00
N PHE A 16 3.96 14.56 -0.07
CA PHE A 16 3.83 13.36 -0.89
C PHE A 16 4.23 12.09 -0.14
N ALA A 17 5.29 12.12 0.66
CA ALA A 17 5.68 11.02 1.54
C ALA A 17 4.55 10.72 2.55
N ALA A 18 4.05 11.74 3.25
CA ALA A 18 2.98 11.59 4.23
C ALA A 18 1.70 10.97 3.63
N VAL A 19 1.28 11.41 2.43
CA VAL A 19 0.12 10.85 1.73
C VAL A 19 0.34 9.37 1.36
N ASN A 20 1.54 9.00 0.92
CA ASN A 20 1.86 7.61 0.63
C ASN A 20 1.90 6.74 1.90
N ALA A 21 2.43 7.25 3.01
CA ALA A 21 2.38 6.55 4.29
C ALA A 21 0.93 6.31 4.74
N ALA A 22 0.08 7.34 4.66
CA ALA A 22 -1.35 7.23 4.99
C ALA A 22 -2.09 6.25 4.06
N ALA A 23 -1.76 6.26 2.76
CA ALA A 23 -2.32 5.30 1.80
C ALA A 23 -1.92 3.85 2.13
N SER A 24 -0.66 3.61 2.51
CA SER A 24 -0.17 2.30 2.95
C SER A 24 -0.98 1.77 4.13
N GLU A 25 -1.17 2.60 5.17
CA GLU A 25 -1.95 2.24 6.35
C GLU A 25 -3.42 1.95 6.00
N ALA A 26 -4.05 2.84 5.22
CA ALA A 26 -5.45 2.70 4.83
C ALA A 26 -5.70 1.42 4.00
N ILE A 27 -4.85 1.15 2.99
CA ILE A 27 -4.97 -0.03 2.14
C ILE A 27 -4.78 -1.32 2.95
N THR A 28 -3.77 -1.33 3.82
CA THR A 28 -3.47 -2.49 4.67
C THR A 28 -4.62 -2.80 5.63
N ALA A 29 -5.13 -1.78 6.32
CA ALA A 29 -6.25 -1.93 7.25
C ALA A 29 -7.54 -2.34 6.55
N ALA A 30 -7.87 -1.68 5.43
CA ALA A 30 -9.06 -1.99 4.65
C ALA A 30 -9.00 -3.42 4.06
N GLY A 31 -7.87 -3.81 3.47
CA GLY A 31 -7.69 -5.14 2.89
C GLY A 31 -7.83 -6.26 3.93
N ALA A 32 -7.24 -6.09 5.11
CA ALA A 32 -7.37 -7.07 6.20
C ALA A 32 -8.82 -7.18 6.71
N ALA A 33 -9.50 -6.04 6.90
CA ALA A 33 -10.89 -6.01 7.34
C ALA A 33 -11.83 -6.66 6.31
N ASP A 34 -11.68 -6.31 5.03
CA ASP A 34 -12.48 -6.86 3.93
C ASP A 34 -12.26 -8.37 3.77
N SER A 35 -11.00 -8.82 3.82
CA SER A 35 -10.70 -10.25 3.68
C SER A 35 -11.34 -11.11 4.77
N ASN A 36 -11.33 -10.62 6.02
CA ASN A 36 -12.02 -11.28 7.13
C ASN A 36 -13.54 -11.27 6.96
N ALA A 37 -14.11 -10.13 6.54
CA ALA A 37 -15.55 -10.00 6.30
C ALA A 37 -16.02 -10.94 5.18
N MET A 38 -15.24 -11.06 4.11
CA MET A 38 -15.52 -11.94 2.97
C MET A 38 -15.45 -13.42 3.37
N LEU A 39 -14.41 -13.85 4.09
CA LEU A 39 -14.32 -15.23 4.60
C LEU A 39 -15.50 -15.59 5.50
N GLY A 40 -15.86 -14.69 6.42
CA GLY A 40 -17.02 -14.88 7.30
C GLY A 40 -18.35 -14.98 6.54
N SER A 41 -18.54 -14.10 5.55
CA SER A 41 -19.75 -14.06 4.73
C SER A 41 -19.89 -15.32 3.88
N VAL A 42 -18.81 -15.79 3.26
CA VAL A 42 -18.81 -17.03 2.46
C VAL A 42 -19.08 -18.25 3.35
N ALA A 43 -18.43 -18.35 4.51
CA ALA A 43 -18.65 -19.46 5.44
C ALA A 43 -20.11 -19.52 5.91
N ALA A 44 -20.72 -18.37 6.22
CA ALA A 44 -22.12 -18.28 6.61
C ALA A 44 -23.08 -18.69 5.47
N ALA A 45 -22.79 -18.26 4.23
CA ALA A 45 -23.65 -18.51 3.08
C ALA A 45 -23.70 -19.99 2.67
N ILE A 46 -22.57 -20.70 2.77
CA ILE A 46 -22.47 -22.08 2.27
C ILE A 46 -22.73 -23.14 3.35
N GLY A 47 -22.59 -22.77 4.63
CA GLY A 47 -22.78 -23.66 5.77
C GLY A 47 -21.90 -24.93 5.74
N PRO A 48 -22.24 -25.95 6.54
CA PRO A 48 -21.45 -27.19 6.61
C PRO A 48 -21.42 -27.99 5.30
N ILE A 49 -22.50 -27.96 4.52
CA ILE A 49 -22.62 -28.72 3.26
C ILE A 49 -21.62 -28.20 2.23
N GLY A 50 -21.42 -26.88 2.17
CA GLY A 50 -20.52 -26.25 1.23
C GLY A 50 -19.07 -26.14 1.69
N ALA A 51 -18.66 -26.75 2.81
CA ALA A 51 -17.32 -26.57 3.39
C ALA A 51 -16.16 -26.85 2.41
N THR A 52 -16.36 -27.75 1.44
CA THR A 52 -15.38 -28.03 0.37
C THR A 52 -15.15 -26.82 -0.55
N TYR A 53 -16.16 -26.00 -0.80
CA TYR A 53 -16.01 -24.75 -1.55
C TYR A 53 -15.23 -23.71 -0.75
N LEU A 54 -15.41 -23.65 0.58
CA LEU A 54 -14.60 -22.78 1.43
C LEU A 54 -13.12 -23.17 1.40
N ALA A 55 -12.83 -24.48 1.39
CA ALA A 55 -11.45 -24.98 1.29
C ALA A 55 -10.77 -24.57 -0.02
N ALA A 56 -11.51 -24.46 -1.13
CA ALA A 56 -11.00 -23.95 -2.39
C ALA A 56 -10.91 -22.41 -2.44
N TYR A 57 -11.85 -21.72 -1.78
CA TYR A 57 -11.92 -20.26 -1.75
C TYR A 57 -10.85 -19.63 -0.85
N ALA A 58 -10.58 -20.22 0.31
CA ALA A 58 -9.70 -19.62 1.31
C ALA A 58 -8.27 -19.32 0.78
N PRO A 59 -7.61 -20.21 0.00
CA PRO A 59 -6.34 -19.88 -0.63
C PRO A 59 -6.43 -18.72 -1.63
N ALA A 60 -7.51 -18.64 -2.42
CA ALA A 60 -7.73 -17.53 -3.35
C ALA A 60 -7.91 -16.20 -2.62
N GLN A 61 -8.66 -16.21 -1.52
CA GLN A 61 -8.85 -15.04 -0.66
C GLN A 61 -7.54 -14.62 0.03
N ALA A 62 -6.72 -15.56 0.47
CA ALA A 62 -5.40 -15.29 1.05
C ALA A 62 -4.46 -14.64 0.01
N ASN A 63 -4.48 -15.12 -1.24
CA ASN A 63 -3.71 -14.52 -2.32
C ASN A 63 -4.20 -13.09 -2.64
N ASN A 64 -5.51 -12.88 -2.68
CA ASN A 64 -6.11 -11.56 -2.86
C ASN A 64 -5.68 -10.57 -1.76
N LEU A 65 -5.72 -11.01 -0.50
CA LEU A 65 -5.22 -10.21 0.63
C LEU A 65 -3.72 -9.92 0.46
N THR A 66 -2.91 -10.92 0.12
CA THR A 66 -1.46 -10.76 -0.08
C THR A 66 -1.15 -9.72 -1.15
N SER A 67 -1.84 -9.77 -2.28
CA SER A 67 -1.71 -8.76 -3.34
C SER A 67 -2.12 -7.36 -2.87
N THR A 68 -3.20 -7.25 -2.09
CA THR A 68 -3.64 -5.97 -1.51
C THR A 68 -2.61 -5.39 -0.55
N LEU A 69 -2.03 -6.23 0.32
CA LEU A 69 -0.96 -5.85 1.24
C LEU A 69 0.30 -5.41 0.48
N LEU A 70 0.61 -6.04 -0.66
CA LEU A 70 1.73 -5.62 -1.51
C LEU A 70 1.53 -4.21 -2.07
N VAL A 71 0.29 -3.81 -2.40
CA VAL A 71 -0.02 -2.43 -2.81
C VAL A 71 0.22 -1.46 -1.65
N GLY A 72 -0.22 -1.80 -0.44
CA GLY A 72 0.09 -1.02 0.77
C GLY A 72 1.61 -0.86 0.96
N ALA A 73 2.36 -1.97 0.87
CA ALA A 73 3.81 -1.96 0.96
C ALA A 73 4.48 -1.12 -0.14
N ALA A 74 3.93 -1.10 -1.35
CA ALA A 74 4.43 -0.25 -2.43
C ALA A 74 4.31 1.24 -2.07
N HIS A 75 3.18 1.66 -1.51
CA HIS A 75 3.01 3.03 -1.02
C HIS A 75 3.98 3.36 0.13
N ALA A 76 4.18 2.46 1.09
CA ALA A 76 5.21 2.65 2.12
C ALA A 76 6.62 2.82 1.52
N GLY A 77 6.95 2.01 0.51
CA GLY A 77 8.20 2.12 -0.24
C GLY A 77 8.37 3.46 -0.95
N VAL A 78 7.31 3.97 -1.59
CA VAL A 78 7.30 5.30 -2.22
C VAL A 78 7.50 6.41 -1.18
N SER A 79 6.87 6.32 -0.01
CA SER A 79 7.09 7.27 1.08
C SER A 79 8.55 7.31 1.49
N ALA A 80 9.15 6.16 1.80
CA ALA A 80 10.54 6.06 2.21
C ALA A 80 11.53 6.55 1.13
N ALA A 81 11.28 6.19 -0.13
CA ALA A 81 12.08 6.65 -1.26
C ALA A 81 11.99 8.17 -1.45
N THR A 82 10.81 8.76 -1.23
CA THR A 82 10.60 10.22 -1.31
C THR A 82 11.40 10.94 -0.22
N ASP A 83 11.38 10.44 1.01
CA ASP A 83 12.18 11.00 2.10
C ASP A 83 13.68 10.89 1.84
N ALA A 84 14.14 9.74 1.33
CA ALA A 84 15.54 9.56 0.97
C ALA A 84 15.97 10.51 -0.16
N ALA A 85 15.13 10.72 -1.17
CA ALA A 85 15.39 11.65 -2.27
C ALA A 85 15.48 13.10 -1.76
N LYS A 86 14.54 13.53 -0.92
CA LYS A 86 14.55 14.86 -0.27
C LYS A 86 15.86 15.13 0.47
N VAL A 87 16.32 14.18 1.29
CA VAL A 87 17.60 14.28 2.01
C VAL A 87 18.78 14.39 1.05
N SER A 88 18.74 13.66 -0.07
CA SER A 88 19.78 13.74 -1.10
C SER A 88 19.83 15.12 -1.74
N PHE A 89 18.69 15.70 -2.14
CA PHE A 89 18.64 17.04 -2.74
C PHE A 89 19.16 18.10 -1.77
N GLN A 90 18.71 18.10 -0.52
CA GLN A 90 19.17 19.04 0.50
C GLN A 90 20.68 18.96 0.74
N ARG A 91 21.26 17.75 0.68
CA ARG A 91 22.71 17.57 0.80
C ARG A 91 23.46 18.16 -0.40
N THR A 92 22.94 17.96 -1.60
CA THR A 92 23.52 18.54 -2.82
C THR A 92 23.48 20.06 -2.80
N ASP A 93 22.38 20.67 -2.32
CA ASP A 93 22.23 22.12 -2.25
C ASP A 93 23.17 22.78 -1.22
N GLN A 94 23.66 22.01 -0.23
CA GLN A 94 24.55 22.49 0.84
C GLN A 94 26.05 22.31 0.55
N ALA A 95 26.41 21.66 -0.56
CA ALA A 95 27.80 21.38 -0.96
C ALA A 95 28.36 22.47 -1.88
#